data_AF-A0A9P9A9N0-F1
#
_entry.id   AF-A0A9P9A9N0-F1
#
_cell.length_a   1.000
_cell.length_b   1.000
_cell.length_c   1.000
_cell.angle_alpha   90.00
_cell.angle_beta   90.00
_cell.angle_gamma   90.00
#
_symmetry.space_group_name_H-M   'P 1'
#
loop_
_entity.id
_entity.type
_entity.pdbx_description
1 polymer ?
#
loop_
_entity_poly.entity_id
_entity_poly.type
_entity_poly.pdbx_seq_one_letter_code
_entity_poly.pdbx_strand_id
1 'polypeptide(L)'
;MTILILKPDANGHARASIHESAAVYAKISRRLEKISHEVEMPLLVNPEEDPLSCREPAEETAEINAHFSAQIHAFSSSRSLLPIMRGLAAIDDEKGAEVVITFGCQSFTSFPYCQHRIYHARRLPLQDPEMLTELPFVRKLRIGIGKYGPYRDFHFSRVRPISLCVPVECLVRLTGVTELDCPWLWEWLPVAAAGPPIRHFTRVWEGPWRDARHDFGAAMEKREGLPGLRLPATLTKARLWFTKPMPVWEKDQGIPMPDLTEAGISSALEAEDPHPKGFAISNEHYPPLQTTAEDEEVDEQYDEDPQGGEEVDWFPDVFRTEPVPEKVEPLLAAFATAVNHMGAIEDAELFAYLAWYPSERRAEWYRDEALCDSEKSVHRWGVRFLVGDKGRAQGVVQWHVGDWRPSRSVMSLFEDLGRQEWLEFKYEAWTNTQYRRLGY
;
A
#
# COMPACT_ATOMS: atom_id res chain seq x y z
N MET A 1 3.19 18.10 27.27
CA MET A 1 4.11 18.41 26.14
C MET A 1 4.69 17.07 25.73
N THR A 2 4.33 16.53 24.55
CA THR A 2 4.77 15.17 24.20
C THR A 2 6.29 15.14 24.11
N ILE A 3 6.94 14.29 24.90
CA ILE A 3 8.38 14.08 24.82
C ILE A 3 8.63 12.94 23.83
N LEU A 4 9.25 13.24 22.69
CA LEU A 4 9.76 12.22 21.77
C LEU A 4 11.17 11.82 22.19
N ILE A 5 11.38 10.53 22.46
CA ILE A 5 12.72 9.97 22.54
C ILE A 5 13.12 9.54 21.12
N LEU A 6 13.71 10.48 20.40
CA LEU A 6 14.32 10.19 19.10
C LEU A 6 15.56 9.32 19.33
N LYS A 7 15.70 8.19 18.64
CA LYS A 7 17.02 7.55 18.53
C LYS A 7 17.95 8.56 17.84
N PRO A 8 19.04 9.01 18.47
CA PRO A 8 19.76 10.19 18.01
C PRO A 8 20.59 9.94 16.75
N ASP A 9 20.79 8.69 16.32
CA ASP A 9 21.73 8.35 15.24
C ASP A 9 21.09 7.55 14.10
N ALA A 10 20.26 8.21 13.30
CA ALA A 10 19.73 7.66 12.06
C ALA A 10 20.84 7.17 11.11
N ASN A 11 21.99 7.86 11.10
CA ASN A 11 23.16 7.47 10.30
C ASN A 11 23.81 6.17 10.81
N GLY A 12 23.95 6.03 12.12
CA GLY A 12 24.43 4.81 12.78
C GLY A 12 23.51 3.63 12.52
N HIS A 13 22.20 3.82 12.60
CA HIS A 13 21.21 2.77 12.31
C HIS A 13 21.26 2.33 10.84
N ALA A 14 21.32 3.27 9.90
CA ALA A 14 21.52 2.98 8.49
C ALA A 14 22.82 2.19 8.24
N ARG A 15 23.94 2.64 8.84
CA ARG A 15 25.23 1.94 8.75
C ARG A 15 25.17 0.53 9.33
N ALA A 16 24.52 0.34 10.47
CA ALA A 16 24.34 -0.96 11.10
C ALA A 16 23.55 -1.92 10.19
N SER A 17 22.43 -1.45 9.62
CA SER A 17 21.59 -2.22 8.68
C SER A 17 22.40 -2.75 7.49
N ILE A 18 23.25 -1.89 6.91
CA ILE A 18 24.14 -2.24 5.79
C ILE A 18 25.20 -3.25 6.24
N HIS A 19 25.86 -3.00 7.37
CA HIS A 19 26.95 -3.83 7.85
C HIS A 19 26.46 -5.23 8.24
N GLU A 20 25.29 -5.33 8.86
CA GLU A 20 24.63 -6.60 9.18
C GLU A 20 24.30 -7.38 7.90
N SER A 21 23.67 -6.72 6.92
CA SER A 21 23.36 -7.34 5.62
C SER A 21 24.64 -7.86 4.94
N ALA A 22 25.69 -7.03 4.87
CA ALA A 22 26.97 -7.41 4.27
C ALA A 22 27.66 -8.57 5.02
N ALA A 23 27.65 -8.56 6.35
CA ALA A 23 28.25 -9.61 7.18
C ALA A 23 27.56 -10.97 6.98
N VAL A 24 26.23 -10.99 6.81
CA VAL A 24 25.47 -12.21 6.50
C VAL A 24 25.95 -12.84 5.19
N TYR A 25 26.09 -12.05 4.13
CA TYR A 25 26.57 -12.54 2.83
C TYR A 25 28.05 -12.93 2.84
N ALA A 26 28.89 -12.18 3.56
CA ALA A 26 30.30 -12.50 3.74
C ALA A 26 30.51 -13.86 4.42
N LYS A 27 29.72 -14.16 5.47
CA LYS A 27 29.78 -15.43 6.21
C LYS A 27 29.50 -16.66 5.33
N ILE A 28 28.67 -16.50 4.31
CA ILE A 28 28.34 -17.57 3.35
C ILE A 28 29.14 -17.46 2.05
N SER A 29 30.17 -16.59 2.02
CA SER A 29 31.04 -16.34 0.85
C SER A 29 30.26 -16.00 -0.43
N ARG A 30 29.15 -15.28 -0.30
CA ARG A 30 28.33 -14.81 -1.41
C ARG A 30 28.47 -13.30 -1.61
N ARG A 31 28.16 -12.87 -2.84
CA ARG A 31 28.00 -11.46 -3.18
C ARG A 31 26.81 -10.86 -2.45
N LEU A 32 26.87 -9.58 -2.09
CA LEU A 32 25.78 -8.88 -1.45
C LEU A 32 24.65 -8.68 -2.46
N GLU A 33 23.58 -9.44 -2.30
CA GLU A 33 22.42 -9.41 -3.19
C GLU A 33 21.26 -8.59 -2.60
N LYS A 34 21.21 -8.43 -1.27
CA LYS A 34 20.10 -7.79 -0.56
C LYS A 34 20.56 -6.96 0.63
N ILE A 35 20.03 -5.75 0.75
CA ILE A 35 20.21 -4.84 1.90
C ILE A 35 18.83 -4.61 2.50
N SER A 36 18.67 -4.89 3.79
CA SER A 36 17.42 -4.61 4.51
C SER A 36 17.62 -3.41 5.41
N HIS A 37 16.72 -2.44 5.35
CA HIS A 37 16.70 -1.27 6.21
C HIS A 37 15.32 -1.12 6.84
N GLU A 38 15.28 -1.12 8.16
CA GLU A 38 14.06 -0.90 8.93
C GLU A 38 14.05 0.54 9.43
N VAL A 39 13.05 1.31 8.99
CA VAL A 39 12.76 2.66 9.48
C VAL A 39 11.97 2.51 10.76
N GLU A 40 12.56 2.96 11.87
CA GLU A 40 11.96 2.85 13.18
C GLU A 40 11.19 4.12 13.52
N MET A 41 10.00 3.99 14.12
CA MET A 41 9.29 5.15 14.63
C MET A 41 9.93 5.62 15.95
N PRO A 42 9.94 6.94 16.24
CA PRO A 42 10.52 7.44 17.48
C PRO A 42 9.75 6.89 18.68
N LEU A 43 10.40 6.76 19.85
CA LEU A 43 9.74 6.27 21.05
C LEU A 43 8.88 7.39 21.66
N LEU A 44 7.56 7.17 21.75
CA LEU A 44 6.63 8.09 22.39
C LEU A 44 6.62 7.86 23.91
N VAL A 45 6.84 8.94 24.67
CA VAL A 45 6.78 8.90 26.14
C VAL A 45 5.33 9.06 26.58
N ASN A 46 4.82 8.05 27.27
CA ASN A 46 3.46 7.98 27.80
C ASN A 46 3.49 7.59 29.29
N PRO A 47 3.86 8.51 30.19
CA PRO A 47 3.86 8.27 31.63
C PRO A 47 2.44 8.30 32.20
N GLU A 48 2.20 7.68 33.36
CA GLU A 48 0.89 7.69 34.01
C GLU A 48 0.51 9.09 34.51
N GLU A 49 1.49 9.91 34.88
CA GLU A 49 1.28 11.25 35.44
C GLU A 49 0.98 12.34 34.40
N ASP A 50 1.42 12.13 33.15
CA ASP A 50 1.18 13.03 32.01
C ASP A 50 0.96 12.20 30.74
N PRO A 51 -0.16 11.46 30.65
CA PRO A 51 -0.41 10.55 29.54
C PRO A 51 -0.55 11.32 28.23
N LEU A 52 -0.29 10.63 27.13
CA LEU A 52 -0.53 11.18 25.80
C LEU A 52 -2.00 11.59 25.64
N SER A 53 -2.22 12.74 24.99
CA SER A 53 -3.56 13.18 24.56
C SER A 53 -4.26 12.11 23.71
N CYS A 54 -5.59 12.08 23.67
CA CYS A 54 -6.34 11.12 22.83
C CYS A 54 -5.95 11.22 21.34
N ARG A 55 -6.04 12.42 20.74
CA ARG A 55 -5.60 12.67 19.36
C ARG A 55 -4.14 13.12 19.27
N GLU A 56 -3.51 12.80 18.14
CA GLU A 56 -2.13 13.19 17.83
C GLU A 56 -2.04 14.70 17.51
N PRO A 57 -1.27 15.48 18.28
CA PRO A 57 -1.02 16.88 17.98
C PRO A 57 -0.28 17.06 16.65
N ALA A 58 -0.51 18.20 16.00
CA ALA A 58 0.14 18.51 14.73
C ALA A 58 1.68 18.60 14.85
N GLU A 59 2.18 19.17 15.95
CA GLU A 59 3.61 19.28 16.23
C GLU A 59 4.26 17.90 16.39
N GLU A 60 3.63 17.00 17.17
CA GLU A 60 4.08 15.62 17.35
C GLU A 60 4.17 14.90 15.99
N THR A 61 3.14 15.05 15.16
CA THR A 61 3.10 14.46 13.81
C THR A 61 4.23 15.00 12.94
N ALA A 62 4.51 16.30 12.99
CA ALA A 62 5.58 16.92 12.23
C ALA A 62 6.96 16.41 12.64
N GLU A 63 7.20 16.25 13.94
CA GLU A 63 8.46 15.70 14.46
C GLU A 63 8.66 14.22 14.10
N ILE A 64 7.59 13.41 14.19
CA ILE A 64 7.61 12.01 13.74
C ILE A 64 7.92 11.94 12.24
N ASN A 65 7.28 12.80 11.43
CA ASN A 65 7.51 12.83 10.00
C ASN A 65 8.95 13.25 9.64
N ALA A 66 9.51 14.19 10.39
CA ALA A 66 10.91 14.58 10.26
C ALA A 66 11.85 13.42 10.62
N HIS A 67 11.57 12.69 11.70
CA HIS A 67 12.35 11.50 12.09
C HIS A 67 12.28 10.38 11.05
N PHE A 68 11.09 10.13 10.51
CA PHE A 68 10.86 9.19 9.41
C PHE A 68 11.68 9.57 8.17
N SER A 69 11.58 10.82 7.72
CA SER A 69 12.30 11.32 6.55
C SER A 69 13.82 11.28 6.76
N ALA A 70 14.29 11.65 7.95
CA ALA A 70 15.72 11.66 8.29
C ALA A 70 16.36 10.27 8.19
N GLN A 71 15.64 9.19 8.51
CA GLN A 71 16.16 7.82 8.37
C GLN A 71 16.32 7.40 6.92
N ILE A 72 15.36 7.73 6.06
CA ILE A 72 15.45 7.47 4.62
C ILE A 72 16.60 8.27 4.01
N HIS A 73 16.74 9.54 4.41
CA HIS A 73 17.86 10.39 4.02
C HIS A 73 19.21 9.84 4.50
N ALA A 74 19.30 9.40 5.74
CA ALA A 74 20.51 8.80 6.30
C ALA A 74 20.91 7.50 5.58
N PHE A 75 19.93 6.67 5.22
CA PHE A 75 20.17 5.46 4.44
C PHE A 75 20.75 5.79 3.06
N SER A 76 20.13 6.71 2.32
CA SER A 76 20.63 7.10 0.99
C SER A 76 21.99 7.82 1.07
N SER A 77 22.18 8.68 2.07
CA SER A 77 23.35 9.53 2.24
C SER A 77 24.54 8.83 2.89
N SER A 78 24.43 7.55 3.23
CA SER A 78 25.52 6.78 3.82
C SER A 78 26.66 6.62 2.81
N ARG A 79 27.54 7.64 2.73
CA ARG A 79 28.81 7.66 1.98
C ARG A 79 29.70 6.45 2.28
N SER A 80 29.39 5.77 3.39
CA SER A 80 29.98 4.54 3.88
C SER A 80 29.61 3.29 3.05
N LEU A 81 28.54 3.33 2.24
CA LEU A 81 28.07 2.20 1.43
C LEU A 81 29.17 1.65 0.50
N LEU A 82 29.80 2.51 -0.29
CA LEU A 82 30.76 2.09 -1.31
C LEU A 82 32.01 1.38 -0.73
N PRO A 83 32.70 1.90 0.32
CA PRO A 83 33.84 1.21 0.91
C PRO A 83 33.47 -0.03 1.75
N ILE A 84 32.36 0.01 2.49
CA ILE A 84 31.90 -1.10 3.33
C ILE A 84 31.49 -2.30 2.47
N MET A 85 30.79 -2.05 1.35
CA MET A 85 30.44 -3.10 0.40
C MET A 85 31.70 -3.67 -0.28
N ARG A 86 32.63 -2.82 -0.71
CA ARG A 86 33.90 -3.28 -1.31
C ARG A 86 34.79 -4.09 -0.36
N GLY A 87 34.71 -3.84 0.95
CA GLY A 87 35.52 -4.53 1.97
C GLY A 87 34.89 -5.80 2.57
N LEU A 88 33.55 -5.89 2.63
CA LEU A 88 32.85 -6.99 3.31
C LEU A 88 32.28 -8.05 2.36
N ALA A 89 31.66 -7.63 1.25
CA ALA A 89 31.07 -8.54 0.28
C ALA A 89 30.89 -7.84 -1.07
N ALA A 90 31.51 -8.38 -2.13
CA ALA A 90 31.39 -7.82 -3.47
C ALA A 90 29.92 -7.75 -3.92
N ILE A 91 29.55 -6.70 -4.66
CA ILE A 91 28.29 -6.62 -5.38
C ILE A 91 28.56 -7.06 -6.81
N ASP A 92 27.57 -7.66 -7.44
CA ASP A 92 27.61 -7.90 -8.87
C ASP A 92 27.25 -6.60 -9.61
N ASP A 93 28.15 -6.03 -10.40
CA ASP A 93 27.89 -4.75 -11.08
C ASP A 93 26.74 -4.85 -12.11
N GLU A 94 26.51 -6.04 -12.68
CA GLU A 94 25.43 -6.28 -13.65
C GLU A 94 24.09 -6.47 -12.92
N LYS A 95 24.05 -7.33 -11.90
CA LYS A 95 22.80 -7.66 -11.17
C LYS A 95 22.44 -6.66 -10.08
N GLY A 96 23.40 -5.89 -9.58
CA GLY A 96 23.25 -4.97 -8.47
C GLY A 96 22.75 -5.63 -7.17
N ALA A 97 22.15 -4.82 -6.31
CA ALA A 97 21.52 -5.27 -5.07
C ALA A 97 20.03 -4.90 -5.02
N GLU A 98 19.27 -5.71 -4.29
CA GLU A 98 17.93 -5.38 -3.80
C GLU A 98 18.06 -4.55 -2.51
N VAL A 99 17.41 -3.39 -2.48
CA VAL A 99 17.18 -2.62 -1.27
C VAL A 99 15.76 -2.86 -0.81
N VAL A 100 15.59 -3.32 0.43
CA VAL A 100 14.30 -3.49 1.08
C VAL A 100 14.18 -2.48 2.20
N ILE A 101 13.32 -1.48 2.02
CA ILE A 101 12.93 -0.53 3.06
C ILE A 101 11.67 -1.05 3.71
N THR A 102 11.71 -1.21 5.02
CA THR A 102 10.56 -1.64 5.82
C THR A 102 10.25 -0.64 6.90
N PHE A 103 8.97 -0.48 7.24
CA PHE A 103 8.55 0.45 8.28
C PHE A 103 8.12 -0.31 9.54
N GLY A 104 8.68 0.08 10.68
CA GLY A 104 8.35 -0.46 12.00
C GLY A 104 7.07 0.14 12.57
N CYS A 105 6.56 -0.47 13.64
CA CYS A 105 5.43 0.06 14.42
C CYS A 105 5.87 1.20 15.34
N GLN A 106 4.93 2.09 15.66
CA GLN A 106 5.03 3.08 16.72
C GLN A 106 5.27 2.39 18.08
N SER A 107 6.32 2.83 18.75
CA SER A 107 6.70 2.33 20.08
C SER A 107 6.33 3.35 21.16
N PHE A 108 6.04 2.86 22.35
CA PHE A 108 5.67 3.68 23.51
C PHE A 108 6.46 3.22 24.75
N THR A 109 6.75 4.14 25.67
CA THR A 109 7.33 3.77 26.98
C THR A 109 6.35 2.96 27.83
N SER A 110 5.06 3.30 27.73
CA SER A 110 3.92 2.54 28.25
C SER A 110 2.81 2.58 27.22
N PHE A 111 2.08 1.49 27.03
CA PHE A 111 1.02 1.45 26.02
C PHE A 111 -0.09 2.46 26.36
N PRO A 112 -0.54 3.27 25.39
CA PRO A 112 -1.68 4.16 25.61
C PRO A 112 -2.95 3.34 25.78
N TYR A 113 -3.82 3.77 26.69
CA TYR A 113 -5.15 3.18 26.84
C TYR A 113 -6.10 3.60 25.71
N CYS A 114 -5.91 4.80 25.16
CA CYS A 114 -6.74 5.36 24.09
C CYS A 114 -6.48 4.68 22.74
N GLN A 115 -7.53 4.16 22.10
CA GLN A 115 -7.43 3.47 20.80
C GLN A 115 -7.05 4.43 19.67
N HIS A 116 -7.41 5.72 19.72
CA HIS A 116 -6.94 6.70 18.72
C HIS A 116 -5.42 6.91 18.72
N ARG A 117 -4.73 6.54 19.81
CA ARG A 117 -3.25 6.53 19.86
C ARG A 117 -2.63 5.25 19.35
N ILE A 118 -3.42 4.19 19.28
CA ILE A 118 -3.01 2.89 18.75
C ILE A 118 -3.22 2.87 17.24
N TYR A 119 -4.32 3.43 16.73
CA TYR A 119 -4.63 3.47 15.31
C TYR A 119 -4.35 4.86 14.72
N HIS A 120 -3.20 4.98 14.06
CA HIS A 120 -2.71 6.27 13.55
C HIS A 120 -3.44 6.68 12.27
N ALA A 121 -4.02 7.88 12.28
CA ALA A 121 -4.81 8.41 11.17
C ALA A 121 -3.99 9.20 10.13
N ARG A 122 -2.79 9.65 10.47
CA ARG A 122 -2.03 10.60 9.63
C ARG A 122 -0.94 9.92 8.81
N ARG A 123 -0.96 10.16 7.50
CA ARG A 123 0.06 9.67 6.57
C ARG A 123 1.37 10.45 6.73
N LEU A 124 2.48 9.73 6.72
CA LEU A 124 3.83 10.31 6.71
C LEU A 124 4.33 10.51 5.25
N PRO A 125 4.48 11.74 4.75
CA PRO A 125 5.14 12.01 3.47
C PRO A 125 6.68 12.06 3.62
N LEU A 126 7.41 11.77 2.54
CA LEU A 126 8.86 11.96 2.54
C LEU A 126 9.19 13.45 2.35
N GLN A 127 9.89 14.04 3.31
CA GLN A 127 10.36 15.41 3.20
C GLN A 127 11.62 15.49 2.32
N ASP A 128 11.69 16.53 1.48
CA ASP A 128 12.84 16.89 0.63
C ASP A 128 13.40 15.71 -0.20
N PRO A 129 12.57 14.99 -0.99
CA PRO A 129 13.02 13.80 -1.73
C PRO A 129 14.15 14.09 -2.75
N GLU A 130 14.30 15.33 -3.21
CA GLU A 130 15.38 15.78 -4.07
C GLU A 130 16.77 15.73 -3.39
N MET A 131 16.80 15.73 -2.05
CA MET A 131 18.03 15.65 -1.27
C MET A 131 18.56 14.22 -1.12
N LEU A 132 17.82 13.21 -1.60
CA LEU A 132 18.29 11.83 -1.60
C LEU A 132 19.57 11.67 -2.44
N THR A 133 20.48 10.83 -1.96
CA THR A 133 21.73 10.52 -2.67
C THR A 133 21.54 9.35 -3.64
N GLU A 134 22.23 9.39 -4.78
CA GLU A 134 22.17 8.30 -5.76
C GLU A 134 22.86 7.03 -5.25
N LEU A 135 22.19 5.89 -5.43
CA LEU A 135 22.73 4.57 -5.13
C LEU A 135 22.83 3.74 -6.42
N PRO A 136 23.92 3.86 -7.20
CA PRO A 136 24.00 3.33 -8.57
C PRO A 136 23.99 1.80 -8.66
N PHE A 137 24.29 1.11 -7.55
CA PHE A 137 24.29 -0.35 -7.45
C PHE A 137 22.89 -0.93 -7.18
N VAL A 138 21.90 -0.11 -6.86
CA VAL A 138 20.53 -0.59 -6.58
C VAL A 138 19.84 -0.90 -7.89
N ARG A 139 19.40 -2.14 -8.04
CA ARG A 139 18.64 -2.63 -9.21
C ARG A 139 17.20 -2.97 -8.85
N LYS A 140 16.94 -3.30 -7.59
CA LYS A 140 15.59 -3.59 -7.10
C LYS A 140 15.30 -2.79 -5.85
N LEU A 141 14.17 -2.09 -5.84
CA LEU A 141 13.64 -1.41 -4.67
C LEU A 141 12.37 -2.12 -4.20
N ARG A 142 12.35 -2.53 -2.94
CA ARG A 142 11.16 -3.08 -2.30
C ARG A 142 10.78 -2.26 -1.08
N ILE A 143 9.52 -1.86 -0.98
CA ILE A 143 9.00 -1.05 0.12
C ILE A 143 7.83 -1.79 0.78
N GLY A 144 7.95 -2.08 2.07
CA GLY A 144 6.97 -2.90 2.79
C GLY A 144 6.91 -2.64 4.29
N ILE A 145 6.24 -3.53 5.04
CA ILE A 145 6.17 -3.46 6.50
C ILE A 145 7.32 -4.27 7.10
N GLY A 146 7.81 -3.83 8.26
CA GLY A 146 8.79 -4.54 9.08
C GLY A 146 8.38 -5.97 9.43
N LYS A 147 9.38 -6.75 9.86
CA LYS A 147 9.25 -8.17 10.22
C LYS A 147 8.30 -8.43 11.38
N TYR A 148 8.05 -7.40 12.20
CA TYR A 148 7.10 -7.39 13.32
C TYR A 148 5.78 -6.69 12.97
N GLY A 149 5.50 -6.49 11.68
CA GLY A 149 4.25 -5.92 11.18
C GLY A 149 3.00 -6.76 11.51
N PRO A 150 1.83 -6.39 10.94
CA PRO A 150 0.46 -6.68 11.41
C PRO A 150 0.04 -8.16 11.47
N TYR A 151 0.97 -9.09 11.27
CA TYR A 151 0.71 -10.52 11.40
C TYR A 151 0.47 -10.96 12.85
N ARG A 152 0.86 -10.15 13.84
CA ARG A 152 0.64 -10.44 15.27
C ARG A 152 -0.31 -9.48 15.97
N ASP A 153 -0.58 -8.34 15.35
CA ASP A 153 -1.39 -7.28 15.94
C ASP A 153 -2.69 -7.13 15.15
N PHE A 154 -3.82 -7.21 15.86
CA PHE A 154 -5.16 -6.94 15.33
C PHE A 154 -5.17 -5.61 14.55
N HIS A 155 -5.75 -5.60 13.35
CA HIS A 155 -6.15 -4.41 12.58
C HIS A 155 -5.11 -3.28 12.36
N PHE A 156 -3.83 -3.60 12.14
CA PHE A 156 -2.79 -2.57 11.88
C PHE A 156 -2.49 -1.65 13.06
N SER A 157 -2.77 -2.12 14.27
CA SER A 157 -2.46 -1.39 15.48
C SER A 157 -0.98 -0.96 15.48
N ARG A 158 -0.74 0.30 15.85
CA ARG A 158 0.57 0.96 15.97
C ARG A 158 1.31 1.15 14.66
N VAL A 159 0.81 0.70 13.53
CA VAL A 159 1.43 1.02 12.25
C VAL A 159 1.09 2.47 11.94
N ARG A 160 2.04 3.25 11.43
CA ARG A 160 1.75 4.58 10.85
C ARG A 160 1.55 4.45 9.35
N PRO A 161 0.48 5.02 8.77
CA PRO A 161 0.31 4.98 7.34
C PRO A 161 1.35 5.90 6.70
N ILE A 162 1.91 5.52 5.55
CA ILE A 162 2.80 6.39 4.76
C ILE A 162 2.02 6.98 3.57
N SER A 163 2.54 8.07 3.01
CA SER A 163 2.09 8.52 1.70
C SER A 163 2.45 7.49 0.62
N LEU A 164 1.54 7.29 -0.33
CA LEU A 164 1.75 6.44 -1.50
C LEU A 164 2.78 7.05 -2.47
N CYS A 165 3.11 8.33 -2.33
CA CYS A 165 4.19 8.97 -3.08
C CYS A 165 5.57 8.50 -2.64
N VAL A 166 5.74 8.05 -1.39
CA VAL A 166 7.06 7.70 -0.83
C VAL A 166 7.84 6.72 -1.73
N PRO A 167 7.24 5.64 -2.27
CA PRO A 167 7.97 4.77 -3.20
C PRO A 167 8.47 5.43 -4.47
N VAL A 168 7.70 6.33 -5.08
CA VAL A 168 8.13 7.02 -6.30
C VAL A 168 9.10 8.15 -5.98
N GLU A 169 8.94 8.81 -4.84
CA GLU A 169 9.88 9.81 -4.33
C GLU A 169 11.26 9.19 -4.04
N CYS A 170 11.31 7.96 -3.51
CA CYS A 170 12.55 7.20 -3.38
C CYS A 170 13.22 6.93 -4.74
N LEU A 171 12.45 6.78 -5.83
CA LEU A 171 13.00 6.48 -7.16
C LEU A 171 13.68 7.68 -7.84
N VAL A 172 13.40 8.91 -7.41
CA VAL A 172 13.96 10.16 -7.99
C VAL A 172 15.49 10.11 -8.14
N ARG A 173 16.16 9.44 -7.20
CA ARG A 173 17.63 9.37 -7.13
C ARG A 173 18.15 7.93 -7.30
N LEU A 174 17.27 6.96 -7.55
CA LEU A 174 17.62 5.56 -7.80
C LEU A 174 17.52 5.23 -9.28
N THR A 175 18.29 5.97 -10.09
CA THR A 175 18.24 5.96 -11.56
C THR A 175 18.59 4.64 -12.22
N GLY A 176 19.20 3.71 -11.47
CA GLY A 176 19.56 2.37 -11.94
C GLY A 176 18.55 1.28 -11.57
N VAL A 177 17.42 1.60 -10.94
CA VAL A 177 16.43 0.59 -10.55
C VAL A 177 15.73 0.03 -11.78
N THR A 178 15.69 -1.31 -11.88
CA THR A 178 14.97 -2.06 -12.91
C THR A 178 13.67 -2.67 -12.38
N GLU A 179 13.59 -2.93 -11.08
CA GLU A 179 12.41 -3.52 -10.45
C GLU A 179 11.93 -2.72 -9.22
N LEU A 180 10.66 -2.30 -9.22
CA LEU A 180 9.97 -1.74 -8.06
C LEU A 180 8.95 -2.75 -7.51
N ASP A 181 8.97 -2.98 -6.21
CA ASP A 181 8.06 -3.90 -5.52
C ASP A 181 7.48 -3.25 -4.26
N CYS A 182 6.21 -2.88 -4.31
CA CYS A 182 5.52 -2.20 -3.23
C CYS A 182 4.31 -3.06 -2.80
N PRO A 183 4.53 -4.13 -2.02
CA PRO A 183 3.45 -4.98 -1.49
C PRO A 183 2.57 -4.27 -0.45
N TRP A 184 2.81 -2.98 -0.19
CA TRP A 184 2.26 -2.22 0.93
C TRP A 184 1.78 -0.81 0.50
N LEU A 185 1.18 -0.67 -0.69
CA LEU A 185 0.52 0.57 -1.10
C LEU A 185 -0.97 0.60 -0.76
N TRP A 186 -1.41 -0.28 0.13
CA TRP A 186 -2.82 -0.41 0.50
C TRP A 186 -3.40 0.79 1.27
N GLU A 187 -4.69 0.99 1.07
CA GLU A 187 -5.45 2.17 1.53
C GLU A 187 -5.99 2.09 2.97
N TRP A 188 -5.69 1.04 3.74
CA TRP A 188 -6.14 0.89 5.14
C TRP A 188 -7.62 1.23 5.29
N LEU A 189 -8.45 0.52 4.54
CA LEU A 189 -9.89 0.71 4.62
C LEU A 189 -10.37 0.32 6.02
N PRO A 190 -11.40 1.00 6.57
CA PRO A 190 -11.98 0.63 7.85
C PRO A 190 -12.36 -0.84 7.86
N VAL A 191 -12.03 -1.54 8.94
CA VAL A 191 -12.27 -2.97 9.03
C VAL A 191 -13.77 -3.22 9.12
N ALA A 192 -14.32 -3.70 8.01
CA ALA A 192 -15.76 -3.91 7.84
C ALA A 192 -16.41 -4.77 8.93
N ALA A 193 -15.76 -5.87 9.26
CA ALA A 193 -16.22 -6.85 10.24
C ALA A 193 -16.02 -6.44 11.70
N ALA A 194 -15.75 -5.17 11.95
CA ALA A 194 -15.59 -4.65 13.29
C ALA A 194 -16.77 -3.74 13.65
N GLY A 195 -17.12 -3.68 14.94
CA GLY A 195 -18.15 -2.77 15.42
C GLY A 195 -17.89 -1.29 15.08
N PRO A 196 -18.91 -0.42 15.20
CA PRO A 196 -18.76 1.01 14.98
C PRO A 196 -17.53 1.64 15.66
N PRO A 197 -17.18 1.30 16.93
CA PRO A 197 -16.00 1.87 17.57
C PRO A 197 -14.68 1.51 16.90
N ILE A 198 -14.47 0.23 16.56
CA ILE A 198 -13.24 -0.18 15.87
C ILE A 198 -13.17 0.42 14.46
N ARG A 199 -14.30 0.52 13.75
CA ARG A 199 -14.33 1.21 12.45
C ARG A 199 -13.92 2.66 12.58
N HIS A 200 -14.34 3.36 13.64
CA HIS A 200 -13.92 4.73 13.93
C HIS A 200 -12.41 4.83 14.20
N PHE A 201 -11.86 3.97 15.05
CA PHE A 201 -10.42 4.01 15.37
C PHE A 201 -9.55 3.65 14.16
N THR A 202 -9.94 2.62 13.41
CA THR A 202 -9.19 2.13 12.24
C THR A 202 -9.41 2.97 10.98
N ARG A 203 -10.32 3.96 11.02
CA ARG A 203 -10.63 4.83 9.89
C ARG A 203 -9.41 5.66 9.51
N VAL A 204 -8.92 5.42 8.29
CA VAL A 204 -8.02 6.36 7.61
C VAL A 204 -8.86 7.44 6.92
N TRP A 205 -8.92 8.59 7.59
CA TRP A 205 -9.71 9.78 7.25
C TRP A 205 -9.53 10.28 5.81
N GLU A 206 -10.61 10.79 5.22
CA GLU A 206 -10.71 11.11 3.79
C GLU A 206 -10.21 12.48 3.34
N GLY A 207 -9.86 13.39 4.25
CA GLY A 207 -9.25 14.70 3.97
C GLY A 207 -7.91 14.65 3.21
N PRO A 208 -7.23 15.78 2.90
CA PRO A 208 -6.11 16.01 1.98
C PRO A 208 -4.82 15.31 2.40
N TRP A 209 -4.83 14.64 3.54
CA TRP A 209 -3.82 13.67 3.94
C TRP A 209 -4.10 12.28 3.31
N ARG A 210 -5.18 12.15 2.53
CA ARG A 210 -5.63 11.02 1.70
C ARG A 210 -5.60 11.33 0.21
N ASP A 211 -5.08 12.49 -0.19
CA ASP A 211 -4.69 12.67 -1.58
C ASP A 211 -3.45 11.84 -1.92
N ALA A 212 -2.95 10.95 -1.05
CA ALA A 212 -1.86 10.08 -1.43
C ALA A 212 -2.09 9.33 -2.77
N ARG A 213 -3.34 9.09 -3.19
CA ARG A 213 -3.65 8.55 -4.53
C ARG A 213 -3.69 9.57 -5.66
N HIS A 214 -4.32 10.76 -5.52
CA HIS A 214 -4.22 11.75 -6.61
C HIS A 214 -2.96 12.59 -6.51
N ASP A 215 -2.30 12.74 -5.37
CA ASP A 215 -0.90 13.14 -5.23
C ASP A 215 -0.01 12.13 -5.93
N PHE A 216 -0.22 10.81 -5.74
CA PHE A 216 0.51 9.79 -6.50
C PHE A 216 0.18 9.88 -7.99
N GLY A 217 -1.10 9.98 -8.35
CA GLY A 217 -1.57 10.13 -9.73
C GLY A 217 -1.02 11.39 -10.39
N ALA A 218 -1.10 12.53 -9.72
CA ALA A 218 -0.59 13.82 -10.16
C ALA A 218 0.94 13.84 -10.16
N ALA A 219 1.62 13.17 -9.23
CA ALA A 219 3.06 12.97 -9.27
C ALA A 219 3.47 12.16 -10.52
N MET A 220 2.63 11.21 -10.93
CA MET A 220 2.85 10.39 -12.13
C MET A 220 2.45 11.12 -13.43
N GLU A 221 1.39 11.94 -13.43
CA GLU A 221 0.89 12.70 -14.59
C GLU A 221 1.64 14.02 -14.82
N LYS A 222 1.75 14.84 -13.76
CA LYS A 222 2.43 16.13 -13.79
C LYS A 222 3.92 15.90 -13.59
N ARG A 223 4.66 15.92 -14.70
CA ARG A 223 6.11 16.18 -14.70
C ARG A 223 6.52 17.49 -13.98
N GLU A 224 5.54 18.33 -13.63
CA GLU A 224 5.71 19.66 -13.01
C GLU A 224 5.34 19.72 -11.52
N GLY A 225 4.62 18.72 -10.96
CA GLY A 225 4.13 18.76 -9.57
C GLY A 225 5.20 18.46 -8.51
N LEU A 226 6.19 17.66 -8.90
CA LEU A 226 7.42 17.41 -8.15
C LEU A 226 8.60 17.71 -9.08
N PRO A 227 9.36 18.80 -8.87
CA PRO A 227 10.53 19.12 -9.68
C PRO A 227 11.55 17.97 -9.61
N GLY A 228 11.60 17.13 -10.65
CA GLY A 228 12.57 16.04 -10.74
C GLY A 228 12.02 14.62 -10.58
N LEU A 229 10.70 14.42 -10.39
CA LEU A 229 10.13 13.07 -10.42
C LEU A 229 10.13 12.51 -11.84
N ARG A 230 11.24 11.85 -12.20
CA ARG A 230 11.34 11.02 -13.39
C ARG A 230 11.53 9.60 -12.93
N LEU A 231 10.56 8.74 -13.24
CA LEU A 231 10.77 7.30 -13.08
C LEU A 231 12.06 6.90 -13.81
N PRO A 232 12.89 6.03 -13.22
CA PRO A 232 14.10 5.56 -13.87
C PRO A 232 13.78 4.97 -15.24
N ALA A 233 14.48 5.43 -16.29
CA ALA A 233 14.31 4.88 -17.64
C ALA A 233 14.67 3.38 -17.70
N THR A 234 15.39 2.89 -16.70
CA THR A 234 15.76 1.48 -16.51
C THR A 234 14.64 0.63 -15.90
N LEU A 235 13.56 1.23 -15.40
CA LEU A 235 12.49 0.50 -14.73
C LEU A 235 11.74 -0.40 -15.72
N THR A 236 11.94 -1.71 -15.63
CA THR A 236 11.33 -2.70 -16.53
C THR A 236 10.17 -3.45 -15.87
N LYS A 237 10.09 -3.46 -14.54
CA LYS A 237 9.02 -4.10 -13.76
C LYS A 237 8.60 -3.24 -12.58
N ALA A 238 7.30 -3.09 -12.37
CA ALA A 238 6.74 -2.44 -11.19
C ALA A 238 5.55 -3.25 -10.67
N ARG A 239 5.56 -3.55 -9.36
CA ARG A 239 4.45 -4.21 -8.66
C ARG A 239 3.95 -3.27 -7.57
N LEU A 240 2.76 -2.71 -7.77
CA LEU A 240 2.14 -1.73 -6.87
C LEU A 240 0.86 -2.33 -6.27
N TRP A 241 0.85 -2.62 -4.98
CA TRP A 241 -0.28 -3.32 -4.36
C TRP A 241 -1.11 -2.37 -3.49
N PHE A 242 -2.19 -1.85 -4.08
CA PHE A 242 -3.16 -0.97 -3.42
C PHE A 242 -4.23 -1.72 -2.60
N THR A 243 -4.23 -3.05 -2.70
CA THR A 243 -5.07 -3.93 -1.87
C THR A 243 -4.24 -5.10 -1.39
N LYS A 244 -4.41 -5.48 -0.13
CA LYS A 244 -3.93 -6.77 0.33
C LYS A 244 -4.74 -7.84 -0.40
N PRO A 245 -4.06 -8.85 -0.94
CA PRO A 245 -4.75 -10.01 -1.45
C PRO A 245 -4.93 -10.93 -0.25
N MET A 246 -5.89 -10.62 0.59
CA MET A 246 -6.45 -11.60 1.49
C MET A 246 -7.94 -11.56 1.29
N PRO A 247 -8.59 -12.72 1.14
CA PRO A 247 -10.03 -12.77 1.31
C PRO A 247 -10.32 -12.38 2.77
N VAL A 248 -11.47 -11.75 2.99
CA VAL A 248 -12.18 -11.60 4.27
C VAL A 248 -12.03 -10.31 5.11
N TRP A 249 -13.22 -9.82 5.50
CA TRP A 249 -13.59 -9.00 6.67
C TRP A 249 -13.12 -7.53 6.76
N GLU A 250 -12.18 -7.09 5.95
CA GLU A 250 -11.61 -5.73 6.10
C GLU A 250 -12.29 -4.65 5.25
N LYS A 251 -13.24 -4.98 4.35
CA LYS A 251 -13.78 -3.99 3.39
C LYS A 251 -15.29 -4.07 3.24
N ASP A 252 -15.99 -3.05 3.73
CA ASP A 252 -17.44 -2.97 3.66
C ASP A 252 -17.79 -2.28 2.34
N GLN A 253 -18.36 -3.03 1.41
CA GLN A 253 -18.81 -2.47 0.13
C GLN A 253 -20.22 -1.87 0.22
N GLY A 254 -20.91 -2.05 1.35
CA GLY A 254 -22.18 -1.44 1.67
C GLY A 254 -22.07 -0.03 2.25
N ILE A 255 -20.84 0.50 2.44
CA ILE A 255 -20.60 1.88 2.88
C ILE A 255 -20.23 2.75 1.67
N PRO A 256 -20.73 4.00 1.57
CA PRO A 256 -20.34 4.88 0.49
C PRO A 256 -18.84 5.17 0.57
N MET A 257 -18.14 5.00 -0.54
CA MET A 257 -16.74 5.39 -0.66
C MET A 257 -16.65 6.86 -1.08
N PRO A 258 -15.62 7.63 -0.72
CA PRO A 258 -15.44 8.96 -1.28
C PRO A 258 -15.18 8.89 -2.78
N ASP A 259 -15.55 9.95 -3.50
CA ASP A 259 -15.16 10.15 -4.89
C ASP A 259 -13.68 10.55 -4.94
N LEU A 260 -12.90 9.77 -5.70
CA LEU A 260 -11.45 9.89 -5.83
C LEU A 260 -11.04 10.30 -7.25
N THR A 261 -11.98 10.82 -8.03
CA THR A 261 -11.74 11.06 -9.45
C THR A 261 -12.15 12.45 -9.90
N GLU A 262 -13.20 13.07 -9.34
CA GLU A 262 -13.55 14.47 -9.63
C GLU A 262 -14.67 14.99 -8.72
N ALA A 263 -14.79 16.32 -8.60
CA ALA A 263 -15.91 16.99 -7.94
C ALA A 263 -17.21 16.77 -8.74
N GLY A 264 -17.90 15.65 -8.48
CA GLY A 264 -19.26 15.39 -8.92
C GLY A 264 -19.38 14.97 -10.38
N ILE A 265 -19.42 13.65 -10.61
CA ILE A 265 -20.08 13.10 -11.80
C ILE A 265 -21.25 12.23 -11.36
N SER A 266 -22.44 12.70 -11.75
CA SER A 266 -23.70 12.02 -11.52
C SER A 266 -24.00 11.07 -12.69
N SER A 267 -23.80 9.77 -12.50
CA SER A 267 -24.56 8.75 -13.24
C SER A 267 -25.30 7.84 -12.25
N ALA A 268 -26.61 7.69 -12.48
CA ALA A 268 -27.44 6.73 -11.79
C ALA A 268 -27.57 5.51 -12.70
N LEU A 269 -26.97 4.40 -12.29
CA LEU A 269 -27.31 3.08 -12.78
C LEU A 269 -27.52 2.20 -11.55
N GLU A 270 -28.74 1.68 -11.43
CA GLU A 270 -29.13 0.66 -10.46
C GLU A 270 -28.41 -0.64 -10.83
N ALA A 271 -27.23 -0.84 -10.26
CA ALA A 271 -26.67 -2.17 -10.01
C ALA A 271 -26.71 -2.40 -8.50
N GLU A 272 -26.47 -3.62 -8.02
CA GLU A 272 -26.52 -4.07 -6.61
C GLU A 272 -25.63 -3.27 -5.60
N ASP A 273 -25.03 -2.17 -6.03
CA ASP A 273 -24.30 -1.19 -5.24
C ASP A 273 -25.28 -0.17 -4.61
N PRO A 274 -25.46 -0.15 -3.27
CA PRO A 274 -26.28 0.86 -2.60
C PRO A 274 -25.69 2.28 -2.73
N HIS A 275 -24.41 2.39 -3.14
CA HIS A 275 -23.67 3.65 -3.24
C HIS A 275 -22.94 3.77 -4.59
N PRO A 276 -23.68 3.85 -5.72
CA PRO A 276 -23.08 3.87 -7.06
C PRO A 276 -22.16 5.08 -7.30
N LYS A 277 -22.37 6.16 -6.52
CA LYS A 277 -21.58 7.39 -6.54
C LYS A 277 -20.78 7.52 -5.25
N GLY A 278 -19.55 8.00 -5.38
CA GLY A 278 -18.79 8.40 -4.21
C GLY A 278 -19.28 9.73 -3.63
N PHE A 279 -18.91 10.01 -2.38
CA PHE A 279 -19.21 11.30 -1.74
C PHE A 279 -18.05 12.30 -1.89
N ALA A 280 -18.37 13.58 -1.96
CA ALA A 280 -17.36 14.64 -2.02
C ALA A 280 -16.68 14.80 -0.64
N ILE A 281 -15.35 14.85 -0.64
CA ILE A 281 -14.56 15.08 0.57
C ILE A 281 -14.69 16.56 0.98
N SER A 282 -15.05 16.77 2.24
CA SER A 282 -15.15 18.08 2.91
C SER A 282 -14.20 18.14 4.12
N ASN A 283 -14.08 19.30 4.76
CA ASN A 283 -13.28 19.47 5.99
C ASN A 283 -13.68 18.52 7.13
N GLU A 284 -14.93 18.04 7.14
CA GLU A 284 -15.45 17.10 8.15
C GLU A 284 -14.84 15.69 8.00
N HIS A 285 -14.26 15.40 6.84
CA HIS A 285 -13.60 14.14 6.57
C HIS A 285 -12.11 14.15 6.93
N TYR A 286 -11.62 15.21 7.57
CA TYR A 286 -10.22 15.33 7.99
C TYR A 286 -10.10 14.83 9.42
N PRO A 287 -8.98 14.18 9.79
CA PRO A 287 -8.79 13.77 11.17
C PRO A 287 -8.80 15.01 12.06
N PRO A 288 -9.62 15.04 13.12
CA PRO A 288 -9.68 16.19 14.00
C PRO A 288 -8.32 16.40 14.68
N LEU A 289 -7.93 17.66 14.86
CA LEU A 289 -6.66 18.01 15.53
C LEU A 289 -6.74 17.89 17.05
N GLN A 290 -7.96 17.76 17.59
CA GLN A 290 -8.29 17.71 19.00
C GLN A 290 -9.34 16.64 19.22
N THR A 291 -9.47 16.15 20.45
CA THR A 291 -10.56 15.25 20.85
C THR A 291 -11.91 15.90 20.55
N THR A 292 -12.84 15.11 20.02
CA THR A 292 -14.20 15.54 19.69
C THR A 292 -15.23 14.85 20.59
N ALA A 293 -16.47 15.36 20.60
CA ALA A 293 -17.56 14.68 21.32
C ALA A 293 -17.87 13.28 20.75
N GLU A 294 -17.69 13.10 19.43
CA GLU A 294 -17.79 11.78 18.80
C GLU A 294 -16.69 10.83 19.30
N ASP A 295 -15.49 11.33 19.57
CA ASP A 295 -14.41 10.51 20.15
C ASP A 295 -14.76 10.03 21.55
N GLU A 296 -15.33 10.89 22.39
CA GLU A 296 -15.76 10.54 23.75
C GLU A 296 -16.90 9.50 23.72
N GLU A 297 -17.90 9.71 22.85
CA GLU A 297 -19.02 8.76 22.68
C GLU A 297 -18.53 7.39 22.19
N VAL A 298 -17.61 7.38 21.23
CA VAL A 298 -17.04 6.13 20.70
C VAL A 298 -16.16 5.43 21.73
N ASP A 299 -15.39 6.18 22.53
CA ASP A 299 -14.59 5.60 23.63
C ASP A 299 -15.52 4.96 24.69
N GLU A 300 -16.62 5.61 25.07
CA GLU A 300 -17.64 5.04 25.97
C GLU A 300 -18.27 3.75 25.40
N GLN A 301 -18.66 3.78 24.12
CA GLN A 301 -19.20 2.59 23.43
C GLN A 301 -18.17 1.44 23.40
N TYR A 302 -16.90 1.74 23.18
CA TYR A 302 -15.84 0.75 23.19
C TYR A 302 -15.60 0.15 24.57
N ASP A 303 -15.66 0.97 25.64
CA ASP A 303 -15.49 0.49 27.01
C ASP A 303 -16.66 -0.42 27.46
N GLU A 304 -17.88 -0.12 26.99
CA GLU A 304 -19.07 -0.95 27.26
C GLU A 304 -19.09 -2.24 26.43
N ASP A 305 -18.78 -2.14 25.13
CA ASP A 305 -18.78 -3.26 24.20
C ASP A 305 -17.61 -3.19 23.21
N PRO A 306 -16.40 -3.66 23.61
CA PRO A 306 -15.21 -3.61 22.79
C PRO A 306 -15.31 -4.41 21.49
N GLN A 307 -16.24 -5.36 21.42
CA GLN A 307 -16.44 -6.17 20.22
C GLN A 307 -17.41 -5.51 19.25
N GLY A 308 -18.30 -4.64 19.72
CA GLY A 308 -19.31 -3.94 18.94
C GLY A 308 -20.70 -4.60 18.96
N GLY A 309 -20.90 -5.62 19.80
CA GLY A 309 -22.21 -6.21 20.07
C GLY A 309 -22.91 -6.86 18.88
N GLU A 310 -24.25 -6.78 18.88
CA GLU A 310 -25.12 -7.32 17.81
C GLU A 310 -24.97 -6.58 16.47
N GLU A 311 -24.30 -5.42 16.44
CA GLU A 311 -24.04 -4.64 15.22
C GLU A 311 -22.79 -5.09 14.46
N VAL A 312 -22.03 -6.04 15.01
CA VAL A 312 -20.88 -6.63 14.33
C VAL A 312 -21.37 -7.59 13.27
N ASP A 313 -21.39 -7.10 12.04
CA ASP A 313 -21.46 -7.99 10.89
C ASP A 313 -20.07 -8.58 10.66
N TRP A 314 -19.76 -9.70 11.31
CA TRP A 314 -18.48 -10.42 11.12
C TRP A 314 -18.26 -10.83 9.66
N PHE A 315 -19.33 -10.86 8.85
CA PHE A 315 -19.33 -11.35 7.49
C PHE A 315 -20.02 -10.35 6.56
N PRO A 316 -19.50 -9.12 6.41
CA PRO A 316 -20.15 -8.13 5.56
C PRO A 316 -20.16 -8.61 4.11
N ASP A 317 -21.13 -8.14 3.33
CA ASP A 317 -21.23 -8.50 1.91
C ASP A 317 -20.04 -7.90 1.12
N VAL A 318 -18.99 -8.69 0.91
CA VAL A 318 -17.71 -8.21 0.35
C VAL A 318 -17.51 -8.50 -1.14
N PHE A 319 -18.56 -8.45 -1.96
CA PHE A 319 -18.44 -8.82 -3.38
C PHE A 319 -19.24 -7.94 -4.35
N ARG A 320 -18.65 -7.73 -5.53
CA ARG A 320 -19.36 -7.27 -6.74
C ARG A 320 -19.34 -8.41 -7.75
N THR A 321 -20.47 -8.63 -8.38
CA THR A 321 -20.68 -9.64 -9.42
C THR A 321 -20.31 -9.12 -10.81
N GLU A 322 -20.41 -7.80 -11.03
CA GLU A 322 -20.11 -7.16 -12.33
C GLU A 322 -19.23 -5.90 -12.19
N PRO A 323 -18.24 -5.69 -13.10
CA PRO A 323 -17.48 -4.45 -13.17
C PRO A 323 -18.36 -3.27 -13.64
N VAL A 324 -18.08 -2.06 -13.13
CA VAL A 324 -18.71 -0.80 -13.61
C VAL A 324 -17.88 -0.23 -14.76
N PRO A 325 -18.32 -0.33 -16.04
CA PRO A 325 -17.50 0.04 -17.19
C PRO A 325 -17.01 1.49 -17.13
N GLU A 326 -17.86 2.42 -16.69
CA GLU A 326 -17.54 3.85 -16.61
C GLU A 326 -16.37 4.15 -15.66
N LYS A 327 -16.11 3.28 -14.68
CA LYS A 327 -15.00 3.42 -13.72
C LYS A 327 -13.78 2.60 -14.14
N VAL A 328 -13.98 1.40 -14.66
CA VAL A 328 -12.87 0.47 -14.95
C VAL A 328 -12.22 0.74 -16.30
N GLU A 329 -13.00 1.14 -17.32
CA GLU A 329 -12.48 1.39 -18.66
C GLU A 329 -11.47 2.55 -18.72
N PRO A 330 -11.69 3.71 -18.06
CA PRO A 330 -10.68 4.77 -18.00
C PRO A 330 -9.36 4.28 -17.39
N LEU A 331 -9.42 3.45 -16.34
CA LEU A 331 -8.24 2.89 -15.69
C LEU A 331 -7.48 1.92 -16.64
N LEU A 332 -8.21 1.07 -17.36
CA LEU A 332 -7.63 0.17 -18.37
C LEU A 332 -7.00 0.94 -19.53
N ALA A 333 -7.65 2.02 -20.00
CA ALA A 333 -7.13 2.87 -21.05
C ALA A 333 -5.84 3.60 -20.63
N ALA A 334 -5.81 4.13 -19.40
CA ALA A 334 -4.62 4.75 -18.83
C ALA A 334 -3.48 3.73 -18.69
N PHE A 335 -3.78 2.52 -18.23
CA PHE A 335 -2.80 1.42 -18.15
C PHE A 335 -2.21 1.08 -19.52
N ALA A 336 -3.05 0.84 -20.54
CA ALA A 336 -2.58 0.51 -21.88
C ALA A 336 -1.71 1.64 -22.47
N THR A 337 -2.14 2.89 -22.29
CA THR A 337 -1.40 4.08 -22.72
C THR A 337 -0.03 4.17 -22.04
N ALA A 338 0.02 3.94 -20.72
CA ALA A 338 1.27 3.95 -19.97
C ALA A 338 2.24 2.87 -20.47
N VAL A 339 1.76 1.63 -20.61
CA VAL A 339 2.57 0.51 -21.12
C VAL A 339 3.11 0.81 -22.53
N ASN A 340 2.30 1.37 -23.42
CA ASN A 340 2.72 1.72 -24.78
C ASN A 340 3.82 2.80 -24.82
N HIS A 341 3.82 3.73 -23.85
CA HIS A 341 4.83 4.78 -23.76
C HIS A 341 6.09 4.37 -22.98
N MET A 342 6.05 3.24 -22.27
CA MET A 342 7.17 2.72 -21.47
C MET A 342 7.94 1.64 -22.24
N GLY A 343 8.80 2.04 -23.18
CA GLY A 343 9.52 1.11 -24.06
C GLY A 343 10.49 0.12 -23.38
N ALA A 344 10.75 0.27 -22.09
CA ALA A 344 11.57 -0.66 -21.29
C ALA A 344 10.74 -1.69 -20.52
N ILE A 345 9.40 -1.56 -20.50
CA ILE A 345 8.56 -2.42 -19.66
C ILE A 345 8.47 -3.84 -20.23
N GLU A 346 8.79 -4.82 -19.39
CA GLU A 346 8.80 -6.25 -19.78
C GLU A 346 7.58 -6.99 -19.23
N ASP A 347 7.09 -6.57 -18.07
CA ASP A 347 6.00 -7.20 -17.32
C ASP A 347 5.25 -6.12 -16.54
N ALA A 348 3.96 -5.95 -16.86
CA ALA A 348 3.09 -4.98 -16.21
C ALA A 348 1.75 -5.63 -15.87
N GLU A 349 1.22 -5.37 -14.68
CA GLU A 349 -0.03 -5.97 -14.24
C GLU A 349 -0.91 -4.96 -13.49
N LEU A 350 -2.21 -4.97 -13.80
CA LEU A 350 -3.25 -4.24 -13.11
C LEU A 350 -4.33 -5.24 -12.70
N PHE A 351 -4.50 -5.49 -11.41
CA PHE A 351 -5.45 -6.47 -10.91
C PHE A 351 -6.09 -6.07 -9.59
N ALA A 352 -7.27 -6.63 -9.33
CA ALA A 352 -7.92 -6.72 -8.04
C ALA A 352 -8.09 -8.21 -7.67
N TYR A 353 -8.13 -8.53 -6.39
CA TYR A 353 -8.51 -9.87 -5.95
C TYR A 353 -9.98 -9.85 -5.55
N LEU A 354 -10.74 -10.74 -6.17
CA LEU A 354 -12.14 -11.02 -5.85
C LEU A 354 -12.19 -12.19 -4.89
N ALA A 355 -12.99 -12.07 -3.84
CA ALA A 355 -13.33 -13.16 -2.94
C ALA A 355 -14.85 -13.32 -2.95
N TRP A 356 -15.32 -14.57 -2.86
CA TRP A 356 -16.74 -14.84 -2.67
C TRP A 356 -16.99 -15.16 -1.20
N TYR A 357 -17.57 -14.19 -0.50
CA TYR A 357 -17.79 -14.30 0.94
C TYR A 357 -19.05 -13.52 1.33
N PRO A 358 -20.24 -14.07 1.05
CA PRO A 358 -21.51 -13.44 1.42
C PRO A 358 -21.73 -13.46 2.93
N SER A 359 -22.49 -12.50 3.46
CA SER A 359 -23.01 -12.55 4.83
C SER A 359 -23.84 -13.80 5.08
N GLU A 360 -23.97 -14.24 6.33
CA GLU A 360 -24.83 -15.41 6.67
C GLU A 360 -26.24 -15.23 6.09
N ARG A 361 -26.81 -14.04 6.24
CA ARG A 361 -28.11 -13.67 5.69
C ARG A 361 -28.17 -13.81 4.17
N ARG A 362 -27.11 -13.42 3.45
CA ARG A 362 -27.06 -13.49 1.98
C ARG A 362 -26.66 -14.89 1.49
N ALA A 363 -25.88 -15.65 2.26
CA ALA A 363 -25.53 -17.04 1.97
C ALA A 363 -26.79 -17.93 1.89
N GLU A 364 -27.79 -17.67 2.73
CA GLU A 364 -29.10 -18.34 2.66
C GLU A 364 -29.81 -18.16 1.31
N TRP A 365 -29.57 -17.03 0.62
CA TRP A 365 -30.16 -16.76 -0.70
C TRP A 365 -29.49 -17.58 -1.80
N TYR A 366 -28.22 -17.94 -1.64
CA TYR A 366 -27.45 -18.71 -2.62
C TYR A 366 -27.52 -20.23 -2.42
N ARG A 367 -27.94 -20.74 -1.25
CA ARG A 367 -28.06 -22.18 -0.95
C ARG A 367 -26.84 -22.99 -1.47
N ASP A 368 -27.06 -24.06 -2.24
CA ASP A 368 -26.03 -24.93 -2.82
C ASP A 368 -25.35 -24.34 -4.09
N GLU A 369 -25.74 -23.14 -4.53
CA GLU A 369 -25.18 -22.45 -5.72
C GLU A 369 -23.99 -21.55 -5.39
N ALA A 370 -23.40 -21.68 -4.19
CA ALA A 370 -22.21 -20.94 -3.82
C ALA A 370 -21.06 -21.20 -4.81
N LEU A 371 -20.51 -20.12 -5.39
CA LEU A 371 -19.55 -20.17 -6.50
C LEU A 371 -18.21 -20.86 -6.14
N CYS A 372 -17.86 -20.95 -4.84
CA CYS A 372 -16.68 -21.66 -4.36
C CYS A 372 -16.74 -21.92 -2.84
N ASP A 373 -15.87 -22.82 -2.36
CA ASP A 373 -15.58 -22.99 -0.93
C ASP A 373 -15.00 -21.67 -0.39
N SER A 374 -15.83 -20.93 0.35
CA SER A 374 -15.78 -19.47 0.52
C SER A 374 -14.61 -18.98 1.36
N GLU A 375 -14.08 -19.81 2.25
CA GLU A 375 -13.14 -19.32 3.27
C GLU A 375 -11.72 -19.05 2.73
N LYS A 376 -11.34 -19.63 1.59
CA LYS A 376 -9.94 -19.60 1.12
C LYS A 376 -9.79 -19.45 -0.38
N SER A 377 -10.84 -19.10 -1.12
CA SER A 377 -10.75 -19.06 -2.58
C SER A 377 -10.82 -17.63 -3.08
N VAL A 378 -9.86 -17.25 -3.93
CA VAL A 378 -9.84 -15.92 -4.57
C VAL A 378 -9.72 -16.04 -6.08
N HIS A 379 -10.25 -15.05 -6.79
CA HIS A 379 -9.99 -14.87 -8.20
C HIS A 379 -9.18 -13.59 -8.41
N ARG A 380 -8.11 -13.67 -9.19
CA ARG A 380 -7.35 -12.49 -9.60
C ARG A 380 -8.00 -11.90 -10.84
N TRP A 381 -8.67 -10.77 -10.69
CA TRP A 381 -9.38 -10.07 -11.77
C TRP A 381 -8.55 -8.93 -12.35
N GLY A 382 -8.31 -8.88 -13.65
CA GLY A 382 -7.60 -7.76 -14.30
C GLY A 382 -6.84 -8.12 -15.57
N VAL A 383 -5.77 -7.37 -15.85
CA VAL A 383 -4.97 -7.49 -17.08
C VAL A 383 -3.47 -7.52 -16.78
N ARG A 384 -2.71 -8.30 -17.56
CA ARG A 384 -1.25 -8.35 -17.52
C ARG A 384 -0.65 -8.26 -18.91
N PHE A 385 0.34 -7.41 -19.09
CA PHE A 385 1.17 -7.32 -20.29
C PHE A 385 2.51 -8.02 -20.06
N LEU A 386 2.94 -8.80 -21.05
CA LEU A 386 4.23 -9.48 -21.11
C LEU A 386 4.91 -9.17 -22.45
N VAL A 387 6.18 -8.75 -22.42
CA VAL A 387 6.97 -8.62 -23.63
C VAL A 387 7.16 -9.97 -24.31
N GLY A 388 7.16 -9.99 -25.63
CA GLY A 388 7.38 -11.23 -26.41
C GLY A 388 8.79 -11.79 -26.19
N ASP A 389 8.91 -13.11 -26.14
CA ASP A 389 10.21 -13.78 -26.09
C ASP A 389 11.11 -13.31 -27.24
N LYS A 390 12.43 -13.26 -27.00
CA LYS A 390 13.45 -12.92 -28.01
C LYS A 390 13.30 -13.81 -29.25
N GLY A 391 12.55 -13.34 -30.25
CA GLY A 391 12.20 -14.08 -31.47
C GLY A 391 10.73 -13.94 -31.92
N ARG A 392 9.81 -13.53 -31.04
CA ARG A 392 8.44 -13.10 -31.40
C ARG A 392 8.33 -11.60 -31.12
N ALA A 393 8.18 -10.81 -32.18
CA ALA A 393 8.20 -9.35 -32.09
C ALA A 393 6.99 -8.72 -31.37
N GLN A 394 5.99 -9.51 -30.99
CA GLN A 394 4.73 -9.01 -30.42
C GLN A 394 4.57 -9.46 -28.97
N GLY A 395 4.19 -8.52 -28.09
CA GLY A 395 3.85 -8.80 -26.69
C GLY A 395 2.60 -9.68 -26.56
N VAL A 396 2.30 -10.10 -25.33
CA VAL A 396 1.09 -10.84 -24.96
C VAL A 396 0.34 -10.06 -23.89
N VAL A 397 -0.95 -9.84 -24.10
CA VAL A 397 -1.87 -9.26 -23.12
C VAL A 397 -2.77 -10.37 -22.59
N GLN A 398 -2.61 -10.70 -21.31
CA GLN A 398 -3.38 -11.71 -20.60
C GLN A 398 -4.54 -11.06 -19.85
N TRP A 399 -5.76 -11.45 -20.18
CA TRP A 399 -6.99 -10.98 -19.57
C TRP A 399 -7.51 -12.02 -18.57
N HIS A 400 -7.61 -11.62 -17.30
CA HIS A 400 -8.20 -12.39 -16.22
C HIS A 400 -9.53 -11.74 -15.80
N VAL A 401 -10.51 -11.66 -16.70
CA VAL A 401 -11.76 -10.93 -16.44
C VAL A 401 -13.02 -11.78 -16.64
N GLY A 402 -12.85 -13.09 -16.81
CA GLY A 402 -13.93 -14.02 -17.12
C GLY A 402 -14.63 -13.70 -18.43
N ASP A 403 -15.96 -13.64 -18.42
CA ASP A 403 -16.77 -13.37 -19.62
C ASP A 403 -16.93 -11.86 -19.92
N TRP A 404 -16.55 -10.99 -18.98
CA TRP A 404 -16.60 -9.55 -19.20
C TRP A 404 -15.64 -9.13 -20.33
N ARG A 405 -16.06 -8.16 -21.16
CA ARG A 405 -15.26 -7.60 -22.24
C ARG A 405 -15.32 -6.07 -22.19
N PRO A 406 -14.18 -5.37 -22.29
CA PRO A 406 -14.18 -3.92 -22.35
C PRO A 406 -14.70 -3.43 -23.71
N SER A 407 -15.06 -2.15 -23.78
CA SER A 407 -15.48 -1.49 -25.01
C SER A 407 -14.43 -1.60 -26.13
N ARG A 408 -14.90 -1.45 -27.38
CA ARG A 408 -14.04 -1.50 -28.57
C ARG A 408 -12.91 -0.46 -28.53
N SER A 409 -13.17 0.71 -27.97
CA SER A 409 -12.16 1.78 -27.81
C SER A 409 -11.04 1.39 -26.87
N VAL A 410 -11.35 0.74 -25.74
CA VAL A 410 -10.33 0.23 -24.82
C VAL A 410 -9.60 -0.94 -25.46
N MET A 411 -10.32 -1.88 -26.08
CA MET A 411 -9.72 -3.03 -26.76
C MET A 411 -8.67 -2.62 -27.80
N SER A 412 -8.93 -1.59 -28.61
CA SER A 412 -7.96 -1.13 -29.61
C SER A 412 -6.63 -0.67 -29.00
N LEU A 413 -6.64 -0.12 -27.78
CA LEU A 413 -5.40 0.30 -27.10
C LEU A 413 -4.53 -0.90 -26.71
N PHE A 414 -5.14 -2.05 -26.39
CA PHE A 414 -4.42 -3.26 -26.04
C PHE A 414 -4.00 -4.10 -27.25
N GLU A 415 -4.73 -4.01 -28.37
CA GLU A 415 -4.37 -4.67 -29.64
C GLU A 415 -3.00 -4.19 -30.16
N ASP A 416 -2.68 -2.91 -29.95
CA ASP A 416 -1.38 -2.32 -30.29
C ASP A 416 -0.22 -2.92 -29.45
N LEU A 417 -0.51 -3.38 -28.23
CA LEU A 417 0.49 -3.99 -27.34
C LEU A 417 0.84 -5.44 -27.73
N GLY A 418 -0.11 -6.16 -28.34
CA GLY A 418 0.17 -7.45 -28.94
C GLY A 418 -0.98 -8.46 -28.93
N ARG A 419 -0.64 -9.75 -28.81
CA ARG A 419 -1.63 -10.83 -28.89
C ARG A 419 -2.48 -10.86 -27.62
N GLN A 420 -3.80 -10.87 -27.81
CA GLN A 420 -4.76 -10.98 -26.71
C GLN A 420 -4.98 -12.45 -26.32
N GLU A 421 -4.81 -12.75 -25.04
CA GLU A 421 -5.02 -14.08 -24.43
C GLU A 421 -6.06 -13.95 -23.32
N TRP A 422 -7.19 -14.64 -23.45
CA TRP A 422 -8.27 -14.62 -22.45
C TRP A 422 -8.16 -15.86 -21.58
N LEU A 423 -7.92 -15.65 -20.29
CA LEU A 423 -7.74 -16.72 -19.31
C LEU A 423 -9.06 -17.03 -18.60
N GLU A 424 -9.20 -18.28 -18.20
CA GLU A 424 -10.42 -18.79 -17.58
C GLU A 424 -10.67 -18.17 -16.20
N PHE A 425 -11.93 -17.88 -15.90
CA PHE A 425 -12.34 -17.43 -14.58
C PHE A 425 -12.33 -18.60 -13.60
N LYS A 426 -11.31 -18.67 -12.75
CA LYS A 426 -11.20 -19.68 -11.71
C LYS A 426 -10.86 -19.05 -10.37
N TYR A 427 -11.61 -19.45 -9.36
CA TYR A 427 -11.20 -19.25 -7.98
C TYR A 427 -10.10 -20.25 -7.65
N GLU A 428 -8.95 -19.74 -7.24
CA GLU A 428 -7.82 -20.54 -6.78
C GLU A 428 -7.81 -20.54 -5.27
N ALA A 429 -7.49 -21.70 -4.68
CA ALA A 429 -7.20 -21.77 -3.26
C ALA A 429 -6.05 -20.82 -2.92
N TRP A 430 -6.22 -20.07 -1.83
CA TRP A 430 -5.22 -19.15 -1.30
C TRP A 430 -4.06 -19.98 -0.75
N THR A 431 -3.00 -20.14 -1.55
CA THR A 431 -1.86 -21.04 -1.22
C THR A 431 -0.64 -20.28 -0.71
N ASN A 432 0.23 -20.99 0.02
CA ASN A 432 1.56 -20.52 0.45
C ASN A 432 2.43 -19.91 -0.66
N THR A 433 2.17 -20.23 -1.94
CA THR A 433 2.88 -19.66 -3.08
C THR A 433 2.55 -18.18 -3.29
N GLN A 434 1.31 -17.78 -3.01
CA GLN A 434 0.90 -16.38 -3.02
C GLN A 434 1.55 -15.64 -1.84
N TYR A 435 1.60 -16.23 -0.63
CA TYR A 435 2.36 -15.72 0.51
C TYR A 435 3.83 -15.42 0.16
N ARG A 436 4.52 -16.35 -0.50
CA ARG A 436 5.92 -16.12 -0.94
C ARG A 436 6.05 -15.04 -2.00
N ARG A 437 5.09 -14.91 -2.92
CA ARG A 437 5.06 -13.79 -3.90
C ARG A 437 4.84 -12.44 -3.20
N LEU A 438 4.06 -12.44 -2.12
CA LEU A 438 3.94 -11.31 -1.20
C LEU A 438 5.17 -11.09 -0.31
N GLY A 439 6.16 -11.98 -0.37
CA GLY A 439 7.39 -11.93 0.43
C GLY A 439 7.16 -12.26 1.90
N TYR A 440 6.16 -13.09 2.19
CA TYR A 440 5.92 -13.73 3.48
C TYR A 440 6.57 -15.11 3.57
#